data_AF-A0A482IQ93-F1
#
_entry.id   AF-A0A482IQ93-F1
#
_cell.length_a   1.000
_cell.length_b   1.000
_cell.length_c   1.000
_cell.angle_alpha   90.00
_cell.angle_beta   90.00
_cell.angle_gamma   90.00
#
_symmetry.space_group_name_H-M   'P 1'
#
loop_
_entity.id
_entity.type
_entity.pdbx_description
1 polymer ?
#
loop_
_entity_poly.entity_id
_entity_poly.type
_entity_poly.pdbx_seq_one_letter_code
_entity_poly.pdbx_strand_id
1 'polypeptide(L)'
;MKMPTVAGVRMPGIIAAGVQVPQDDFNDVWRGFQAFVASGGVPHPFDATQQWDGDAYVRDTDLAAQALAEAKKLALHRVDAFHAEIVQSLVDNPTQVEKDTWALKLETADAIAAGAALSTAGEQFVTAAGLHDEAARQSWAQAVLVNAAAYARVVGLAERLRDNARTAIRAARDEADIAAILTAQRQSAEKTAAALQR
;
A
#
# COMPACT_ATOMS: atom_id res chain seq x y z
N MET A 1 -15.44 19.72 -30.73
CA MET A 1 -15.71 21.07 -30.19
C MET A 1 -14.38 21.83 -30.14
N LYS A 2 -14.23 22.96 -30.85
CA LYS A 2 -13.01 23.78 -30.75
C LYS A 2 -13.02 24.45 -29.36
N MET A 3 -12.02 24.18 -28.53
CA MET A 3 -11.87 24.90 -27.26
C MET A 3 -11.59 26.38 -27.56
N PRO A 4 -12.32 27.32 -26.94
CA PRO A 4 -12.03 28.73 -27.10
C PRO A 4 -10.69 29.07 -26.47
N THR A 5 -10.10 30.15 -26.97
CA THR A 5 -8.78 30.64 -26.59
C THR A 5 -8.93 31.99 -25.93
N VAL A 6 -8.39 32.15 -24.73
CA VAL A 6 -8.23 33.45 -24.08
C VAL A 6 -6.76 33.83 -24.21
N ALA A 7 -6.47 35.01 -24.79
CA ALA A 7 -5.10 35.47 -25.08
C ALA A 7 -4.22 34.44 -25.84
N GLY A 8 -4.82 33.62 -26.71
CA GLY A 8 -4.11 32.60 -27.50
C GLY A 8 -3.82 31.28 -26.77
N VAL A 9 -4.19 31.14 -25.49
CA VAL A 9 -4.00 29.92 -24.70
C VAL A 9 -5.30 29.11 -24.68
N ARG A 10 -5.22 27.82 -25.03
CA ARG A 10 -6.36 26.90 -24.91
C ARG A 10 -6.55 26.56 -23.43
N MET A 11 -7.71 26.92 -22.89
CA MET A 11 -8.00 26.77 -21.47
C MET A 11 -9.09 25.69 -21.26
N PRO A 12 -8.90 24.75 -20.32
CA PRO A 12 -9.92 23.75 -19.98
C PRO A 12 -11.13 24.33 -19.21
N GLY A 13 -11.11 25.61 -18.84
CA GLY A 13 -12.16 26.32 -18.07
C GLY A 13 -11.67 26.76 -16.70
N ILE A 14 -12.54 27.46 -15.94
CA ILE A 14 -12.27 27.89 -14.55
C ILE A 14 -13.20 27.15 -13.60
N ILE A 15 -12.73 26.88 -12.38
CA ILE A 15 -13.57 26.42 -11.26
C ILE A 15 -13.77 27.60 -10.31
N ALA A 16 -15.01 27.86 -9.90
CA ALA A 16 -15.34 28.83 -8.86
C ALA A 16 -16.36 28.21 -7.91
N ALA A 17 -16.15 28.38 -6.60
CA ALA A 17 -16.98 27.77 -5.55
C ALA A 17 -17.17 26.25 -5.76
N GLY A 18 -16.10 25.54 -6.14
CA GLY A 18 -16.11 24.09 -6.38
C GLY A 18 -16.86 23.62 -7.64
N VAL A 19 -17.35 24.53 -8.50
CA VAL A 19 -18.09 24.18 -9.72
C VAL A 19 -17.35 24.68 -10.97
N GLN A 20 -17.32 23.84 -12.01
CA GLN A 20 -16.87 24.24 -13.34
C GLN A 20 -17.76 25.39 -13.85
N VAL A 21 -17.17 26.57 -14.04
CA VAL A 21 -17.89 27.72 -14.58
C VAL A 21 -18.07 27.54 -16.09
N PRO A 22 -19.30 27.63 -16.61
CA PRO A 22 -19.55 27.63 -18.04
C PRO A 22 -18.82 28.79 -18.72
N GLN A 23 -18.18 28.50 -19.86
CA GLN A 23 -17.51 29.50 -20.70
C GLN A 23 -18.54 30.26 -21.52
N ASP A 24 -19.30 31.12 -20.84
CA ASP A 24 -20.46 31.84 -21.39
C ASP A 24 -20.34 33.33 -21.05
N ASP A 25 -20.44 34.19 -22.07
CA ASP A 25 -20.35 35.66 -21.93
C ASP A 25 -21.53 36.25 -21.12
N PHE A 26 -22.58 35.47 -20.85
CA PHE A 26 -23.66 35.85 -19.94
C PHE A 26 -23.39 35.46 -18.48
N ASN A 27 -22.31 34.71 -18.19
CA ASN A 27 -21.93 34.32 -16.85
C ASN A 27 -21.01 35.39 -16.22
N ASP A 28 -21.45 35.96 -15.09
CA ASP A 28 -20.72 37.04 -14.39
C ASP A 28 -19.32 36.63 -13.92
N VAL A 29 -19.15 35.38 -13.47
CA VAL A 29 -17.87 34.84 -13.01
C VAL A 29 -16.91 34.66 -14.19
N TRP A 30 -17.43 34.19 -15.33
CA TRP A 30 -16.65 34.09 -16.57
C TRP A 30 -16.22 35.47 -17.09
N ARG A 31 -17.11 36.46 -17.06
CA ARG A 31 -16.78 37.84 -17.44
C ARG A 31 -15.73 38.47 -16.53
N GLY A 32 -15.83 38.24 -15.22
CA GLY A 32 -14.81 38.68 -14.25
C GLY A 32 -13.44 38.08 -14.56
N PHE A 33 -13.39 36.78 -14.86
CA PHE A 33 -12.17 36.10 -15.27
C PHE A 33 -11.60 36.66 -16.60
N GLN A 34 -12.45 36.90 -17.60
CA GLN A 34 -12.02 37.53 -18.87
C GLN A 34 -11.40 38.92 -18.64
N ALA A 35 -11.97 39.72 -17.72
CA ALA A 35 -11.44 41.02 -17.36
C ALA A 35 -10.07 40.94 -16.64
N PHE A 36 -9.89 39.96 -15.76
CA PHE A 36 -8.60 39.66 -15.12
C PHE A 36 -7.51 39.32 -16.14
N VAL A 37 -7.81 38.45 -17.11
CA VAL A 37 -6.81 38.12 -18.14
C VAL A 37 -6.50 39.34 -19.02
N ALA A 38 -7.52 40.15 -19.35
CA ALA A 38 -7.35 41.38 -20.13
C ALA A 38 -6.49 42.44 -19.42
N SER A 39 -6.46 42.46 -18.08
CA SER A 39 -5.62 43.36 -17.28
C SER A 39 -4.21 42.83 -17.03
N GLY A 40 -3.83 41.69 -17.63
CA GLY A 40 -2.51 41.09 -17.51
C GLY A 40 -2.42 39.93 -16.52
N GLY A 41 -3.55 39.47 -15.98
CA GLY A 41 -3.65 38.26 -15.18
C GLY A 41 -3.21 37.01 -15.95
N VAL A 42 -2.44 36.14 -15.31
CA VAL A 42 -1.97 34.89 -15.92
C VAL A 42 -2.99 33.78 -15.63
N PRO A 43 -3.60 33.17 -16.66
CA PRO A 43 -4.43 32.00 -16.47
C PRO A 43 -3.63 30.84 -15.88
N HIS A 44 -4.14 30.19 -14.83
CA HIS A 44 -3.46 29.04 -14.24
C HIS A 44 -3.85 27.75 -14.98
N PRO A 45 -2.90 26.83 -15.28
CA PRO A 45 -3.25 25.48 -15.71
C PRO A 45 -4.14 24.80 -14.66
N PHE A 46 -5.02 23.90 -15.12
CA PHE A 46 -5.98 23.19 -14.28
C PHE A 46 -5.28 22.52 -13.09
N ASP A 47 -5.59 23.02 -11.90
CA ASP A 47 -5.23 22.45 -10.60
C ASP A 47 -6.55 22.28 -9.83
N ALA A 48 -6.93 21.04 -9.55
CA ALA A 48 -8.19 20.72 -8.88
C ALA A 48 -8.27 21.24 -7.43
N THR A 49 -7.16 21.75 -6.89
CA THR A 49 -7.08 22.34 -5.54
C THR A 49 -7.13 23.87 -5.54
N GLN A 50 -7.24 24.50 -6.72
CA GLN A 50 -7.33 25.95 -6.88
C GLN A 50 -8.68 26.35 -7.46
N GLN A 51 -9.25 27.42 -6.93
CA GLN A 51 -10.48 28.03 -7.41
C GLN A 51 -10.30 29.53 -7.64
N TRP A 52 -11.06 30.05 -8.60
CA TRP A 52 -11.17 31.49 -8.83
C TRP A 52 -12.11 32.11 -7.78
N ASP A 53 -11.64 33.11 -7.03
CA ASP A 53 -12.44 33.81 -6.01
C ASP A 53 -13.10 35.11 -6.50
N GLY A 54 -12.75 35.56 -7.71
CA GLY A 54 -13.18 36.84 -8.27
C GLY A 54 -12.03 37.74 -8.68
N ASP A 55 -10.87 37.60 -8.03
CA ASP A 55 -9.69 38.46 -8.23
C ASP A 55 -8.40 37.65 -8.44
N ALA A 56 -8.29 36.47 -7.85
CA ALA A 56 -7.13 35.58 -7.98
C ALA A 56 -7.51 34.09 -7.94
N TYR A 57 -6.57 33.24 -8.36
CA TYR A 57 -6.65 31.83 -8.03
C TYR A 57 -6.21 31.63 -6.57
N VAL A 58 -7.13 31.13 -5.76
CA VAL A 58 -6.89 30.79 -4.36
C VAL A 58 -6.98 29.29 -4.14
N ARG A 59 -6.21 28.77 -3.19
CA ARG A 59 -6.29 27.36 -2.81
C ARG A 59 -7.59 27.11 -2.07
N ASP A 60 -8.39 26.16 -2.55
CA ASP A 60 -9.54 25.67 -1.81
C ASP A 60 -9.04 24.66 -0.76
N THR A 61 -9.09 25.07 0.51
CA THR A 61 -8.59 24.27 1.62
C THR A 61 -9.42 23.01 1.87
N ASP A 62 -10.72 23.05 1.57
CA ASP A 62 -11.62 21.92 1.79
C ASP A 62 -11.44 20.88 0.68
N LEU A 63 -11.36 21.31 -0.58
CA LEU A 63 -11.01 20.44 -1.72
C LEU A 63 -9.60 19.85 -1.56
N ALA A 64 -8.62 20.64 -1.12
CA ALA A 64 -7.28 20.13 -0.84
C ALA A 64 -7.26 19.09 0.28
N ALA A 65 -8.05 19.29 1.34
CA ALA A 65 -8.20 18.33 2.43
C ALA A 65 -8.87 17.03 1.96
N GLN A 66 -9.90 17.12 1.10
CA GLN A 66 -10.57 15.97 0.50
C GLN A 66 -9.64 15.17 -0.41
N ALA A 67 -8.90 15.85 -1.29
CA ALA A 67 -7.91 15.23 -2.17
C ALA A 67 -6.85 14.46 -1.37
N LEU A 68 -6.31 15.08 -0.30
CA LEU A 68 -5.37 14.42 0.58
C LEU A 68 -5.98 13.22 1.31
N ALA A 69 -7.24 13.30 1.75
CA ALA A 69 -7.91 12.18 2.41
C ALA A 69 -8.07 10.97 1.48
N GLU A 70 -8.47 11.18 0.23
CA GLU A 70 -8.55 10.11 -0.77
C GLU A 70 -7.17 9.56 -1.15
N ALA A 71 -6.16 10.42 -1.28
CA ALA A 71 -4.78 10.00 -1.49
C ALA A 71 -4.27 9.09 -0.36
N LYS A 72 -4.55 9.45 0.92
CA LYS A 72 -4.23 8.61 2.09
C LYS A 72 -4.93 7.27 2.04
N LYS A 73 -6.23 7.26 1.72
CA LYS A 73 -7.02 6.02 1.61
C LYS A 73 -6.45 5.08 0.55
N LEU A 74 -6.18 5.59 -0.65
CA LEU A 74 -5.56 4.81 -1.73
C LEU A 74 -4.17 4.30 -1.34
N ALA A 75 -3.36 5.12 -0.68
CA ALA A 75 -2.04 4.73 -0.22
C ALA A 75 -2.09 3.62 0.85
N LEU A 76 -3.04 3.67 1.78
CA LEU A 76 -3.26 2.60 2.76
C LEU A 76 -3.60 1.26 2.07
N HIS A 77 -4.44 1.29 1.04
CA HIS A 77 -4.71 0.09 0.25
C HIS A 77 -3.46 -0.46 -0.45
N ARG A 78 -2.60 0.41 -0.99
CA ARG A 78 -1.33 0.00 -1.60
C ARG A 78 -0.38 -0.64 -0.58
N VAL A 79 -0.32 -0.09 0.63
CA VAL A 79 0.47 -0.67 1.74
C VAL A 79 0.00 -2.08 2.07
N ASP A 80 -1.32 -2.29 2.14
CA ASP A 80 -1.89 -3.60 2.48
C ASP A 80 -1.62 -4.63 1.37
N ALA A 81 -1.77 -4.24 0.09
CA ALA A 81 -1.44 -5.09 -1.04
C ALA A 81 0.07 -5.45 -1.07
N PHE A 82 0.94 -4.46 -0.90
CA PHE A 82 2.39 -4.67 -0.86
C PHE A 82 2.81 -5.59 0.31
N HIS A 83 2.17 -5.47 1.47
CA HIS A 83 2.43 -6.38 2.58
C HIS A 83 2.11 -7.84 2.24
N ALA A 84 0.96 -8.09 1.59
CA ALA A 84 0.59 -9.43 1.15
C ALA A 84 1.60 -10.02 0.15
N GLU A 85 2.05 -9.21 -0.83
CA GLU A 85 3.08 -9.59 -1.80
C GLU A 85 4.42 -9.93 -1.12
N ILE A 86 4.86 -9.10 -0.18
CA ILE A 86 6.12 -9.31 0.53
C ILE A 86 6.08 -10.60 1.36
N VAL A 87 5.01 -10.81 2.13
CA VAL A 87 4.86 -12.06 2.90
C VAL A 87 4.91 -13.26 1.96
N GLN A 88 4.21 -13.24 0.82
CA GLN A 88 4.25 -14.33 -0.17
C GLN A 88 5.65 -14.55 -0.76
N SER A 89 6.36 -13.47 -1.10
CA SER A 89 7.71 -13.55 -1.69
C SER A 89 8.75 -14.10 -0.72
N LEU A 90 8.61 -13.83 0.57
CA LEU A 90 9.58 -14.23 1.60
C LEU A 90 9.36 -15.67 2.09
N VAL A 91 8.21 -16.26 1.79
CA VAL A 91 7.83 -17.62 2.24
C VAL A 91 7.78 -18.61 1.08
N ASP A 92 8.34 -18.22 -0.08
CA ASP A 92 8.43 -19.02 -1.31
C ASP A 92 7.10 -19.58 -1.82
N ASN A 93 5.99 -18.90 -1.54
CA ASN A 93 4.64 -19.24 -2.01
C ASN A 93 4.30 -20.75 -1.85
N PRO A 94 4.08 -21.24 -0.62
CA PRO A 94 3.90 -22.66 -0.36
C PRO A 94 2.71 -23.20 -1.14
N THR A 95 2.85 -24.42 -1.63
CA THR A 95 1.79 -25.14 -2.35
C THR A 95 0.55 -25.27 -1.45
N GLN A 96 -0.64 -25.43 -2.06
CA GLN A 96 -1.87 -25.62 -1.28
C GLN A 96 -1.76 -26.82 -0.32
N VAL A 97 -1.13 -27.91 -0.78
CA VAL A 97 -0.86 -29.11 0.03
C VAL A 97 0.05 -28.79 1.22
N GLU A 98 1.07 -27.95 1.05
CA GLU A 98 1.92 -27.53 2.16
C GLU A 98 1.16 -26.70 3.19
N LYS A 99 0.28 -25.80 2.75
CA LYS A 99 -0.59 -25.01 3.64
C LYS A 99 -1.53 -25.91 4.44
N ASP A 100 -2.21 -26.84 3.75
CA ASP A 100 -3.20 -27.73 4.36
C ASP A 100 -2.56 -28.72 5.36
N THR A 101 -1.30 -29.10 5.12
CA THR A 101 -0.55 -30.03 5.99
C THR A 101 0.26 -29.35 7.08
N TRP A 102 0.37 -28.01 7.07
CA TRP A 102 1.27 -27.28 7.96
C TRP A 102 0.93 -27.45 9.44
N ALA A 103 -0.36 -27.37 9.79
CA ALA A 103 -0.82 -27.54 11.17
C ALA A 103 -0.46 -28.92 11.72
N LEU A 104 -0.69 -29.98 10.94
CA LEU A 104 -0.34 -31.34 11.32
C LEU A 104 1.18 -31.52 11.47
N LYS A 105 1.98 -30.93 10.56
CA LYS A 105 3.45 -30.97 10.65
C LYS A 105 3.96 -30.28 11.92
N LEU A 106 3.41 -29.12 12.27
CA LEU A 106 3.76 -28.39 13.48
C LEU A 106 3.40 -29.17 14.75
N GLU A 107 2.16 -29.65 14.86
CA GLU A 107 1.71 -30.47 16.00
C GLU A 107 2.61 -31.70 16.19
N THR A 108 2.89 -32.41 15.09
CA THR A 108 3.72 -33.61 15.10
C THR A 108 5.17 -33.28 15.47
N ALA A 109 5.73 -32.18 14.96
CA ALA A 109 7.08 -31.74 15.27
C ALA A 109 7.23 -31.30 16.74
N ASP A 110 6.26 -30.56 17.28
CA ASP A 110 6.22 -30.17 18.68
C ASP A 110 6.15 -31.39 19.60
N ALA A 111 5.30 -32.36 19.27
CA ALA A 111 5.18 -33.60 20.05
C ALA A 111 6.48 -34.43 20.01
N ILE A 112 7.14 -34.58 18.86
CA ILE A 112 8.44 -35.26 18.75
C ILE A 112 9.51 -34.51 19.57
N ALA A 113 9.61 -33.19 19.45
CA ALA A 113 10.60 -32.38 20.17
C ALA A 113 10.39 -32.43 21.70
N ALA A 114 9.15 -32.54 22.15
CA ALA A 114 8.78 -32.68 23.56
C ALA A 114 8.88 -34.13 24.08
N GLY A 115 9.13 -35.13 23.22
CA GLY A 115 9.06 -36.55 23.58
C GLY A 115 7.65 -37.01 23.98
N ALA A 116 6.62 -36.34 23.47
CA ALA A 116 5.22 -36.63 23.73
C ALA A 116 4.67 -37.68 22.74
N ALA A 117 3.56 -38.32 23.11
CA ALA A 117 2.86 -39.23 22.21
C ALA A 117 2.28 -38.46 21.01
N LEU A 118 2.46 -39.01 19.81
CA LEU A 118 1.88 -38.49 18.59
C LEU A 118 0.38 -38.79 18.51
N SER A 119 -0.38 -37.91 17.85
CA SER A 119 -1.74 -38.21 17.43
C SER A 119 -1.77 -39.30 16.35
N THR A 120 -2.90 -39.96 16.16
CA THR A 120 -3.06 -41.00 15.12
C THR A 120 -2.68 -40.47 13.73
N ALA A 121 -3.08 -39.24 13.41
CA ALA A 121 -2.73 -38.58 12.16
C ALA A 121 -1.22 -38.28 12.08
N GLY A 122 -0.60 -37.87 13.19
CA GLY A 122 0.84 -37.67 13.29
C GLY A 122 1.63 -38.95 13.03
N GLU A 123 1.26 -40.07 13.64
CA GLU A 123 1.92 -41.37 13.39
C GLU A 123 1.77 -41.82 11.93
N GLN A 124 0.57 -41.67 11.35
CA GLN A 124 0.34 -41.98 9.94
C GLN A 124 1.20 -41.11 9.03
N PHE A 125 1.32 -39.82 9.32
CA PHE A 125 2.16 -38.88 8.59
C PHE A 125 3.64 -39.30 8.65
N VAL A 126 4.18 -39.51 9.85
CA VAL A 126 5.59 -39.87 10.08
C VAL A 126 5.93 -41.20 9.39
N THR A 127 5.01 -42.16 9.44
CA THR A 127 5.14 -43.45 8.75
C THR A 127 5.14 -43.27 7.23
N ALA A 128 4.19 -42.51 6.68
CA ALA A 128 4.10 -42.25 5.24
C ALA A 128 5.29 -41.44 4.71
N ALA A 129 5.89 -40.58 5.55
CA ALA A 129 7.08 -39.81 5.24
C ALA A 129 8.39 -40.62 5.33
N GLY A 130 8.33 -41.90 5.74
CA GLY A 130 9.52 -42.75 5.87
C GLY A 130 10.40 -42.45 7.07
N LEU A 131 9.89 -41.74 8.08
CA LEU A 131 10.62 -41.33 9.28
C LEU A 131 10.59 -42.46 10.33
N HIS A 132 11.32 -43.53 10.04
CA HIS A 132 11.23 -44.81 10.77
C HIS A 132 12.09 -44.90 12.03
N ASP A 133 13.10 -44.05 12.16
CA ASP A 133 13.97 -44.01 13.35
C ASP A 133 13.87 -42.68 14.09
N GLU A 134 14.24 -42.70 15.37
CA GLU A 134 14.13 -41.55 16.26
C GLU A 134 15.01 -40.39 15.80
N ALA A 135 16.20 -40.66 15.25
CA ALA A 135 17.11 -39.60 14.80
C ALA A 135 16.55 -38.86 13.58
N ALA A 136 15.92 -39.56 12.64
CA ALA A 136 15.23 -39.00 11.49
C ALA A 136 14.01 -38.18 11.93
N ARG A 137 13.20 -38.71 12.86
CA ARG A 137 12.05 -38.00 13.44
C ARG A 137 12.48 -36.69 14.10
N GLN A 138 13.51 -36.72 14.95
CA GLN A 138 14.03 -35.54 15.63
C GLN A 138 14.63 -34.51 14.66
N SER A 139 15.43 -34.97 13.70
CA SER A 139 16.03 -34.08 12.68
C SER A 139 14.95 -33.39 11.84
N TRP A 140 13.92 -34.13 11.44
CA TRP A 140 12.77 -33.59 10.72
C TRP A 140 11.98 -32.58 11.57
N ALA A 141 11.64 -32.94 12.81
CA ALA A 141 10.90 -32.07 13.72
C ALA A 141 11.65 -30.75 13.95
N GLN A 142 12.96 -30.83 14.17
CA GLN A 142 13.79 -29.64 14.32
C GLN A 142 13.79 -28.76 13.06
N ALA A 143 13.86 -29.35 11.87
CA ALA A 143 13.76 -28.60 10.62
C ALA A 143 12.41 -27.88 10.47
N VAL A 144 11.30 -28.55 10.80
CA VAL A 144 9.95 -27.95 10.78
C VAL A 144 9.86 -26.77 11.74
N LEU A 145 10.35 -26.92 12.98
CA LEU A 145 10.31 -25.86 13.99
C LEU A 145 11.20 -24.67 13.63
N VAL A 146 12.38 -24.92 13.07
CA VAL A 146 13.26 -23.86 12.55
C VAL A 146 12.57 -23.07 11.44
N ASN A 147 11.91 -23.76 10.50
CA ASN A 147 11.16 -23.12 9.42
C ASN A 147 9.97 -22.32 9.96
N ALA A 148 9.25 -22.83 10.95
CA ALA A 148 8.15 -22.11 11.60
C ALA A 148 8.63 -20.84 12.30
N ALA A 149 9.76 -20.90 13.01
CA ALA A 149 10.37 -19.74 13.65
C ALA A 149 10.86 -18.70 12.62
N ALA A 150 11.44 -19.15 11.51
CA ALA A 150 11.84 -18.28 10.41
C ALA A 150 10.61 -17.57 9.79
N TYR A 151 9.54 -18.30 9.53
CA TYR A 151 8.27 -17.75 9.04
C TYR A 151 7.69 -16.70 10.01
N ALA A 152 7.64 -16.99 11.30
CA ALA A 152 7.15 -16.04 12.30
C ALA A 152 7.97 -14.74 12.34
N ARG A 153 9.30 -14.84 12.18
CA ARG A 153 10.18 -13.67 12.06
C ARG A 153 9.86 -12.84 10.81
N VAL A 154 9.68 -13.50 9.67
CA VAL A 154 9.31 -12.87 8.39
C VAL A 154 7.98 -12.12 8.51
N VAL A 155 6.94 -12.78 9.01
CA VAL A 155 5.61 -12.17 9.19
C VAL A 155 5.70 -10.98 10.15
N GLY A 156 6.34 -11.14 11.31
CA GLY A 156 6.49 -10.04 12.27
C GLY A 156 7.28 -8.84 11.72
N LEU A 157 8.26 -9.07 10.85
CA LEU A 157 8.96 -7.98 10.14
C LEU A 157 8.03 -7.28 9.14
N ALA A 158 7.30 -8.05 8.32
CA ALA A 158 6.37 -7.52 7.34
C ALA A 158 5.22 -6.72 8.00
N GLU A 159 4.71 -7.17 9.15
CA GLU A 159 3.72 -6.45 9.94
C GLU A 159 4.25 -5.12 10.46
N ARG A 160 5.46 -5.10 11.04
CA ARG A 160 6.09 -3.85 11.48
C ARG A 160 6.26 -2.85 10.33
N LEU A 161 6.69 -3.31 9.16
CA LEU A 161 6.81 -2.45 7.97
C LEU A 161 5.46 -1.88 7.54
N ARG A 162 4.40 -2.71 7.54
CA ARG A 162 3.04 -2.28 7.25
C ARG A 162 2.57 -1.21 8.24
N ASP A 163 2.72 -1.46 9.53
CA ASP A 163 2.19 -0.58 10.57
C ASP A 163 2.95 0.76 10.63
N ASN A 164 4.27 0.74 10.41
CA ASN A 164 5.08 1.95 10.25
C ASN A 164 4.60 2.79 9.06
N ALA A 165 4.39 2.18 7.89
CA ALA A 165 3.92 2.87 6.69
C ALA A 165 2.50 3.44 6.89
N ARG A 166 1.58 2.67 7.48
CA ARG A 166 0.21 3.15 7.79
C ARG A 166 0.23 4.33 8.74
N THR A 167 1.07 4.29 9.77
CA THR A 167 1.24 5.37 10.74
C THR A 167 1.77 6.62 10.04
N ALA A 168 2.80 6.49 9.21
CA ALA A 168 3.35 7.61 8.46
C ALA A 168 2.34 8.20 7.46
N ILE A 169 1.60 7.38 6.70
CA ILE A 169 0.58 7.86 5.75
C ILE A 169 -0.52 8.66 6.47
N ARG A 170 -0.97 8.19 7.63
CA ARG A 170 -1.96 8.94 8.43
C ARG A 170 -1.44 10.32 8.84
N ALA A 171 -0.15 10.41 9.16
CA ALA A 171 0.53 11.66 9.52
C ALA A 171 0.98 12.53 8.34
N ALA A 172 0.91 12.04 7.10
CA ALA A 172 1.34 12.78 5.92
C ALA A 172 0.58 14.11 5.77
N ARG A 173 1.30 15.17 5.37
CA ARG A 173 0.75 16.53 5.25
C ARG A 173 0.32 16.87 3.84
N ASP A 174 0.86 16.15 2.86
CA ASP A 174 0.56 16.31 1.45
C ASP A 174 0.81 15.00 0.69
N GLU A 175 0.56 15.01 -0.62
CA GLU A 175 0.77 13.84 -1.48
C GLU A 175 2.25 13.51 -1.72
N ALA A 176 3.14 14.50 -1.59
CA ALA A 176 4.59 14.28 -1.74
C ALA A 176 5.14 13.48 -0.55
N ASP A 177 4.69 13.78 0.67
CA ASP A 177 4.94 12.99 1.87
C ASP A 177 4.51 11.53 1.65
N ILE A 178 3.31 11.30 1.10
CA ILE A 178 2.79 9.95 0.81
C ILE A 178 3.70 9.21 -0.18
N ALA A 179 4.10 9.85 -1.28
CA ALA A 179 4.98 9.25 -2.27
C ALA A 179 6.36 8.87 -1.69
N ALA A 180 6.93 9.74 -0.84
CA ALA A 180 8.17 9.48 -0.14
C ALA A 180 8.05 8.28 0.83
N ILE A 181 6.94 8.19 1.58
CA ILE A 181 6.66 7.09 2.51
C ILE A 181 6.57 5.75 1.76
N LEU A 182 5.81 5.69 0.66
CA LEU A 182 5.68 4.47 -0.14
C LEU A 182 7.05 4.02 -0.72
N THR A 183 7.88 4.97 -1.15
CA THR A 183 9.23 4.69 -1.63
C THR A 183 10.11 4.13 -0.51
N ALA A 184 10.11 4.77 0.66
CA ALA A 184 10.88 4.32 1.82
C ALA A 184 10.43 2.93 2.32
N GLN A 185 9.13 2.64 2.26
CA GLN A 185 8.59 1.32 2.59
C GLN A 185 9.16 0.24 1.67
N ARG A 186 9.16 0.48 0.35
CA ARG A 186 9.72 -0.47 -0.63
C ARG A 186 11.20 -0.73 -0.38
N GLN A 187 12.00 0.32 -0.19
CA GLN A 187 13.42 0.19 0.12
C GLN A 187 13.68 -0.58 1.43
N SER A 188 12.86 -0.34 2.45
CA SER A 188 12.97 -1.05 3.73
C SER A 188 12.63 -2.53 3.59
N ALA A 189 11.62 -2.87 2.78
CA ALA A 189 11.27 -4.25 2.46
C ALA A 189 12.38 -4.96 1.68
N GLU A 190 12.96 -4.33 0.65
CA GLU A 190 14.08 -4.88 -0.13
C GLU A 190 15.30 -5.15 0.76
N LYS A 191 15.67 -4.20 1.63
CA LYS A 191 16.76 -4.37 2.59
C LYS A 191 16.50 -5.51 3.58
N THR A 192 15.26 -5.67 4.02
CA THR A 192 14.86 -6.74 4.94
C THR A 192 14.91 -8.10 4.25
N ALA A 193 14.40 -8.21 3.03
CA ALA A 193 14.49 -9.42 2.22
C ALA A 193 15.95 -9.87 2.01
N ALA A 194 16.83 -8.93 1.65
CA ALA A 194 18.25 -9.21 1.47
C ALA A 194 18.98 -9.63 2.75
N ALA A 195 18.50 -9.22 3.92
CA ALA A 195 19.05 -9.63 5.21
C ALA A 195 18.60 -11.03 5.64
N LEU A 196 17.44 -11.49 5.17
CA LEU A 196 16.90 -12.82 5.43
C LEU A 196 17.50 -13.91 4.52
N GLN A 197 18.09 -13.52 3.38
CA GLN A 197 18.76 -14.42 2.42
C GLN A 197 20.24 -14.71 2.76
N ARG A 198 20.75 -14.26 3.92
CA ARG A 198 22.12 -14.53 4.41
C ARG A 198 22.09 -15.45 5.61
#